data_AF-A0A4Y8C5N9-F1
#
_entry.id   AF-A0A4Y8C5N9-F1
#
_cell.length_a   1.000
_cell.length_b   1.000
_cell.length_c   1.000
_cell.angle_alpha   90.00
_cell.angle_beta   90.00
_cell.angle_gamma   90.00
#
_symmetry.space_group_name_H-M   'P 1'
#
loop_
_entity.id
_entity.type
_entity.pdbx_description
1 polymer ?
#
loop_
_entity_poly.entity_id
_entity_poly.type
_entity_poly.pdbx_seq_one_letter_code
_entity_poly.pdbx_strand_id
1 'polypeptide(L)' 'MDLSKIKIGDIPNKINAVIEIPYGSSIKYEIDKDSGAIMVDRVMASAMF' A
#
# COMPACT_ATOMS: atom_id res chain seq x y z
N MET A 1 -0.16 -11.12 -5.09
CA MET A 1 0.64 -10.24 -5.99
C MET A 1 2.11 -10.50 -5.70
N ASP A 2 2.98 -10.62 -6.69
CA ASP A 2 4.40 -10.90 -6.43
C ASP A 2 5.21 -9.59 -6.35
N LEU A 3 5.44 -9.12 -5.12
CA LEU A 3 6.14 -7.85 -4.85
C LEU A 3 7.61 -7.87 -5.29
N SER A 4 8.26 -9.04 -5.30
CA SER A 4 9.66 -9.18 -5.66
C SER A 4 9.95 -8.84 -7.12
N LYS A 5 8.91 -8.80 -7.97
CA LYS A 5 9.01 -8.40 -9.37
C LYS A 5 8.95 -6.89 -9.59
N ILE A 6 8.65 -6.10 -8.55
CA ILE A 6 8.58 -4.64 -8.63
C ILE A 6 9.97 -4.06 -8.36
N LYS A 7 10.55 -3.42 -9.38
CA LYS A 7 11.83 -2.70 -9.24
C LYS A 7 11.64 -1.42 -8.43
N ILE A 8 12.68 -0.96 -7.74
CA ILE A 8 12.65 0.28 -6.94
C ILE A 8 12.33 1.54 -7.77
N GLY A 9 12.81 1.62 -9.01
CA GLY A 9 12.67 2.79 -9.88
C GLY A 9 14.01 3.29 -10.42
N ASP A 10 14.01 4.51 -10.95
CA ASP A 10 15.17 5.23 -11.49
C ASP A 10 15.56 6.39 -10.58
N ILE A 11 16.42 6.12 -9.61
CA ILE A 11 16.79 7.05 -8.52
C ILE A 11 17.80 8.10 -9.05
N PRO A 12 17.66 9.40 -8.71
CA PRO A 12 16.69 9.98 -7.76
C PRO A 12 15.40 10.49 -8.39
N ASN A 13 15.24 10.39 -9.70
CA ASN A 13 14.19 11.09 -10.44
C ASN A 13 12.81 10.42 -10.37
N LYS A 14 12.76 9.09 -10.18
CA LYS A 14 11.52 8.31 -10.18
C LYS A 14 11.64 7.07 -9.29
N ILE A 15 10.61 6.81 -8.49
CA ILE A 15 10.47 5.57 -7.73
C ILE A 15 9.13 4.89 -8.05
N ASN A 16 9.08 3.58 -7.86
CA ASN A 16 7.82 2.83 -7.85
C ASN A 16 7.33 2.72 -6.40
N ALA A 17 6.10 3.14 -6.15
CA ALA A 17 5.45 3.01 -4.86
C ALA A 17 4.23 2.10 -5.01
N VAL A 18 4.05 1.17 -4.07
CA VAL A 18 2.84 0.38 -3.97
C VAL A 18 1.90 1.10 -3.01
N ILE A 19 0.72 1.45 -3.50
CA ILE A 19 -0.24 2.23 -2.71
C ILE A 19 -1.13 1.27 -1.94
N GLU A 20 -1.03 1.31 -0.61
CA GLU A 20 -1.87 0.50 0.28
C GLU A 20 -3.17 1.24 0.61
N ILE A 21 -3.10 2.56 0.83
CA ILE A 21 -4.25 3.38 1.24
C ILE A 21 -4.46 4.46 0.19
N PRO A 22 -5.56 4.40 -0.58
CA PRO A 22 -5.94 5.49 -1.48
C PRO A 22 -6.21 6.77 -0.69
N TYR A 23 -5.92 7.93 -1.31
CA TYR A 23 -6.29 9.23 -0.76
C TYR A 23 -7.80 9.28 -0.47
N GLY A 24 -8.17 9.72 0.73
CA GLY A 24 -9.57 9.78 1.18
C GLY A 24 -10.16 8.47 1.71
N SER A 25 -9.38 7.38 1.81
CA SER A 25 -9.88 6.13 2.39
C SER A 25 -9.88 6.16 3.91
N SER A 26 -11.02 5.82 4.51
CA SER A 26 -11.16 5.58 5.96
C SER A 26 -10.77 4.16 6.37
N ILE A 27 -10.29 3.35 5.44
CA ILE A 27 -9.87 1.97 5.68
C ILE A 27 -8.35 1.90 5.51
N LYS A 28 -7.65 1.51 6.57
CA LYS A 28 -6.24 1.14 6.49
C LYS A 28 -6.17 -0.28 5.94
N TYR A 29 -5.70 -0.38 4.71
CA TYR A 29 -5.26 -1.64 4.15
C TYR A 29 -3.76 -1.82 4.38
N GLU A 30 -3.31 -3.07 4.29
CA GLU A 30 -1.90 -3.44 4.36
C GLU A 30 -1.66 -4.66 3.47
N ILE A 31 -0.48 -4.74 2.86
CA ILE A 31 -0.11 -5.90 2.06
C ILE A 31 0.53 -6.93 2.98
N ASP A 32 -0.03 -8.13 3.01
CA ASP A 32 0.63 -9.27 3.61
C ASP A 32 1.82 -9.70 2.74
N LYS A 33 3.02 -9.70 3.31
CA LYS A 33 4.28 -9.91 2.55
C LYS A 33 4.42 -11.34 2.06
N ASP A 34 3.84 -12.30 2.77
CA ASP A 34 3.97 -13.73 2.46
C ASP A 34 3.03 -14.14 1.32
N SER A 35 1.77 -13.71 1.37
CA SER A 35 0.78 -14.00 0.31
C SER A 35 0.76 -12.97 -0.82
N GLY A 36 1.24 -11.75 -0.56
CA GLY A 36 1.11 -10.61 -1.45
C GLY A 36 -0.34 -10.19 -1.68
N ALA A 37 -1.24 -10.51 -0.76
CA ALA A 37 -2.64 -10.10 -0.79
C ALA A 37 -2.84 -8.80 0.02
N ILE A 38 -3.85 -8.02 -0.37
CA ILE A 38 -4.26 -6.83 0.37
C ILE A 38 -5.23 -7.26 1.46
N MET A 39 -4.93 -6.89 2.70
CA MET A 39 -5.72 -7.19 3.88
C MET A 39 -6.23 -5.89 4.50
N VAL A 40 -7.43 -5.94 5.09
CA VAL A 40 -7.91 -4.85 5.93
C VAL A 40 -7.22 -4.98 7.28
N ASP A 41 -6.37 -4.01 7.63
CA ASP A 41 -5.84 -3.91 8.98
C ASP A 41 -6.95 -3.39 9.91
N ARG A 42 -7.51 -2.22 9.58
CA ARG A 42 -8.59 -1.62 10.38
C ARG A 42 -9.36 -0.53 9.67
N VAL A 43 -10.54 -0.25 10.19
CA VAL A 43 -11.29 0.97 9.89
C VAL A 43 -10.82 2.09 10.84
N MET A 44 -10.62 3.30 10.31
CA MET A 44 -10.25 4.46 11.14
C MET A 44 -11.35 4.75 12.16
N ALA A 45 -10.96 4.88 13.43
CA ALA A 45 -11.88 5.13 14.53
C ALA A 45 -12.36 6.60 14.59
N SER A 46 -11.62 7.51 13.98
CA SER A 46 -11.95 8.93 13.91
C SER A 46 -12.34 9.31 12.48
N ALA A 47 -13.22 10.29 12.35
CA ALA A 47 -13.54 10.90 11.06
C ALA A 47 -12.31 11.70 10.58
N MET A 48 -11.55 11.11 9.66
CA MET A 48 -10.44 11.74 8.96
C MET A 48 -10.72 11.67 7.46
N PHE A 49 -10.30 12.71 6.73
CA PHE A 49 -10.41 12.83 5.27
C PHE A 49 -9.02 12.73 4.65
#